data_AF-A0A3D1J3M2-F1
#
_entry.id   AF-A0A3D1J3M2-F1
#
_cell.length_a   1.000
_cell.length_b   1.000
_cell.length_c   1.000
_cell.angle_alpha   90.00
_cell.angle_beta   90.00
_cell.angle_gamma   90.00
#
_symmetry.space_group_name_H-M   'P 1'
#
loop_
_entity.id
_entity.type
_entity.pdbx_description
1 polymer ?
#
loop_
_entity_poly.entity_id
_entity_poly.type
_entity_poly.pdbx_seq_one_letter_code
_entity_poly.pdbx_strand_id
1 'polypeptide(L)'
;DGTLAPWAVVASLPFAPEIVWPVIDYFIHQVKLKGVNPYGFKSTFNPTHPDKSNNPHGWVSPWHYGLNQGPIVLMIENYRTGLLWQWMRNCPYIVTGLRRADFSGGWL
;
A
#
# COMPACT_ATOMS: atom_id res chain seq x y z
N ASP A 1 18.40 -1.89 -5.28
CA ASP A 1 19.05 -0.61 -5.67
C ASP A 1 18.78 0.53 -4.66
N GLY A 2 18.06 0.29 -3.56
CA GLY A 2 17.72 1.32 -2.57
C GLY A 2 16.35 1.97 -2.79
N THR A 3 15.62 1.60 -3.84
CA THR A 3 14.30 2.16 -4.14
C THR A 3 13.22 1.54 -3.25
N LEU A 4 12.48 2.39 -2.54
CA LEU A 4 11.38 2.04 -1.66
C LEU A 4 10.04 2.49 -2.27
N ALA A 5 9.00 1.68 -2.04
CA ALA A 5 7.67 1.87 -2.59
C ALA A 5 6.66 2.07 -1.46
N PRO A 6 6.24 3.33 -1.17
CA PRO A 6 5.33 3.62 -0.07
C PRO A 6 4.01 2.85 -0.13
N TRP A 7 3.50 2.64 -1.35
CA TRP A 7 2.25 1.92 -1.57
C TRP A 7 2.30 0.47 -1.07
N ALA A 8 3.44 -0.21 -1.19
CA ALA A 8 3.60 -1.59 -0.73
C ALA A 8 3.59 -1.67 0.80
N VAL A 9 4.18 -0.67 1.48
CA VAL A 9 4.14 -0.56 2.94
C VAL A 9 2.70 -0.35 3.41
N VAL A 10 1.98 0.60 2.81
CA VAL A 10 0.59 0.88 3.19
C VAL A 10 -0.33 -0.31 2.86
N ALA A 11 -0.10 -0.99 1.75
CA ALA A 11 -0.84 -2.20 1.38
C ALA A 11 -0.63 -3.36 2.37
N SER A 12 0.41 -3.28 3.21
CA SER A 12 0.69 -4.28 4.24
C SER A 12 0.01 -3.99 5.58
N LEU A 13 -0.74 -2.88 5.68
CA LEU A 13 -1.38 -2.43 6.93
C LEU A 13 -2.26 -3.51 7.61
N PRO A 14 -3.08 -4.30 6.89
CA PRO A 14 -3.86 -5.37 7.52
C PRO A 14 -3.04 -6.50 8.16
N PHE A 15 -1.76 -6.62 7.84
CA PHE A 15 -0.93 -7.75 8.25
C PHE A 15 0.04 -7.40 9.38
N ALA A 16 0.60 -6.19 9.38
CA ALA A 16 1.60 -5.75 10.35
C ALA A 16 1.40 -4.26 10.73
N PRO A 17 0.24 -3.89 11.31
CA PRO A 17 -0.09 -2.49 11.57
C PRO A 17 0.93 -1.79 12.49
N GLU A 18 1.50 -2.51 13.46
CA GLU A 18 2.51 -2.01 14.39
C GLU A 18 3.83 -1.62 13.72
N ILE A 19 4.15 -2.24 12.58
CA ILE A 19 5.32 -1.88 11.77
C ILE A 19 4.94 -0.80 10.75
N VAL A 20 3.78 -0.94 10.12
CA VAL A 20 3.36 -0.09 9.01
C VAL A 20 3.02 1.32 9.47
N TRP A 21 2.38 1.50 10.64
CA TRP A 21 1.97 2.83 11.09
C TRP A 21 3.11 3.83 11.29
N PRO A 22 4.17 3.49 12.05
CA PRO A 22 5.32 4.38 12.21
C PRO A 22 5.99 4.73 10.86
N VAL A 23 5.99 3.80 9.91
CA VAL A 23 6.60 4.04 8.59
C VAL A 23 5.74 4.97 7.72
N ILE A 24 4.41 4.86 7.79
CA ILE A 24 3.50 5.80 7.13
C ILE A 24 3.69 7.22 7.68
N ASP A 25 3.79 7.37 9.00
CA ASP A 25 4.09 8.65 9.65
C ASP A 25 5.42 9.23 9.14
N TYR A 26 6.48 8.42 9.12
CA TYR A 26 7.78 8.78 8.57
C TYR A 26 7.69 9.25 7.10
N PHE A 27 6.94 8.53 6.24
CA PHE A 27 6.77 8.92 4.83
C PHE A 27 6.01 10.24 4.65
N ILE A 28 5.05 10.55 5.51
CA ILE A 28 4.26 11.79 5.44
C ILE A 28 5.08 12.96 5.97
N HIS A 29 5.69 12.81 7.15
CA HIS A 29 6.21 13.94 7.91
C HIS A 29 7.71 14.18 7.68
N GLN A 30 8.50 13.12 7.53
CA GLN A 30 9.95 13.22 7.30
C GLN A 30 10.23 13.29 5.81
N VAL A 31 9.84 12.25 5.06
CA VAL A 31 10.16 12.14 3.62
C VAL A 31 9.24 13.00 2.74
N LYS A 32 8.09 13.43 3.26
CA LYS A 32 7.12 14.30 2.57
C LYS A 32 6.59 13.72 1.24
N LEU A 33 6.50 12.39 1.13
CA LEU A 33 6.11 11.69 -0.11
C LEU A 33 4.65 11.90 -0.52
N LYS A 34 3.80 12.37 0.40
CA LYS A 34 2.42 12.76 0.10
C LYS A 34 2.37 14.07 -0.69
N GLY A 35 3.29 15.01 -0.42
CA GLY A 35 3.32 16.33 -1.06
C GLY A 35 1.97 17.07 -1.04
N VAL A 36 1.82 18.04 -1.95
CA VAL A 36 0.54 18.72 -2.23
C VAL A 36 0.03 18.22 -3.58
N ASN A 37 -0.77 17.15 -3.56
CA ASN A 37 -1.38 16.59 -4.76
C ASN A 37 -2.68 15.82 -4.40
N PRO A 38 -3.59 15.57 -5.35
CA PRO A 38 -4.88 14.94 -5.05
C PRO A 38 -4.84 13.40 -4.95
N TYR A 39 -3.69 12.77 -5.22
CA TYR A 39 -3.55 11.32 -5.40
C TYR A 39 -2.75 10.62 -4.29
N GLY A 40 -2.36 11.32 -3.23
CA GLY A 40 -1.65 10.72 -2.09
C GLY A 40 -0.15 10.54 -2.35
N PHE A 41 0.39 9.37 -2.01
CA PHE A 41 1.84 9.13 -2.08
C PHE A 41 2.36 9.03 -3.51
N LYS A 42 3.53 9.64 -3.76
CA LYS A 42 4.36 9.33 -4.93
C LYS A 42 4.69 7.84 -5.00
N SER A 43 4.92 7.33 -6.21
CA SER A 43 5.03 5.88 -6.44
C SER A 43 6.17 5.22 -5.66
N THR A 44 7.34 5.86 -5.66
CA THR A 44 8.61 5.33 -5.15
C THR A 44 9.56 6.47 -4.83
N PHE A 45 10.52 6.21 -3.95
CA PHE A 45 11.66 7.08 -3.67
C PHE A 45 12.91 6.26 -3.39
N ASN A 46 14.10 6.86 -3.51
CA ASN A 46 15.36 6.20 -3.22
C ASN A 46 16.29 7.17 -2.47
N PRO A 47 16.49 6.99 -1.15
CA PRO A 47 17.33 7.88 -0.35
C PRO A 47 18.82 7.76 -0.66
N THR A 48 19.23 6.69 -1.32
CA THR A 48 20.64 6.46 -1.71
C THR A 48 20.95 6.96 -3.12
N HIS A 49 19.94 7.35 -3.90
CA HIS A 49 20.13 7.86 -5.25
C HIS A 49 20.17 9.40 -5.25
N PRO A 50 21.20 10.02 -5.84
CA PRO A 50 21.35 11.47 -5.85
C PRO A 50 20.20 12.13 -6.60
N ASP A 51 19.62 13.15 -5.98
CA ASP A 51 18.61 14.01 -6.61
C ASP A 51 19.23 15.37 -6.95
N LYS A 52 18.94 15.86 -8.16
CA LYS A 52 19.31 17.21 -8.62
C LYS A 52 18.55 18.31 -7.86
N SER A 53 17.46 17.96 -7.16
CA SER A 53 16.61 18.89 -6.42
C SER A 53 17.09 19.23 -5.00
N ASN A 54 18.24 18.68 -4.57
CA ASN A 54 18.78 18.83 -3.21
C ASN A 54 17.83 18.30 -2.10
N ASN A 55 16.97 17.33 -2.45
CA ASN A 55 16.12 16.64 -1.49
C ASN A 55 16.98 15.80 -0.53
N PRO A 56 16.90 16.02 0.80
CA PRO A 56 17.68 15.23 1.78
C PRO A 56 17.31 13.74 1.79
N HIS A 57 16.20 13.36 1.16
CA HIS A 57 15.74 11.98 1.04
C HIS A 57 15.93 11.38 -0.35
N GLY A 58 16.83 11.96 -1.16
CA GLY A 58 17.21 11.45 -2.47
C GLY A 58 16.10 11.55 -3.51
N TRP A 59 16.19 10.72 -4.54
CA TRP A 59 15.30 10.75 -5.70
C TRP A 59 13.87 10.35 -5.34
N VAL A 60 12.88 11.07 -5.88
CA VAL A 60 11.46 10.74 -5.76
C VAL A 60 10.85 10.65 -7.14
N SER A 61 10.04 9.62 -7.39
CA SER A 61 9.32 9.48 -8.65
C SER A 61 8.36 10.66 -8.86
N PRO A 62 8.33 11.28 -10.06
CA PRO A 62 7.38 12.34 -10.34
C PRO A 62 5.94 11.81 -10.55
N TRP A 63 5.78 10.49 -10.74
CA TRP A 63 4.54 9.87 -11.20
C TRP A 63 3.71 9.24 -10.09
N HIS A 64 2.43 9.03 -10.42
CA HIS A 64 1.51 8.16 -9.71
C HIS A 64 1.07 7.06 -10.67
N TYR A 65 1.05 5.82 -10.20
CA TYR A 65 0.55 4.69 -10.97
C TYR A 65 -0.73 4.18 -10.32
N GLY A 66 -1.79 4.02 -11.12
CA GLY A 66 -3.08 3.53 -10.62
C GLY A 66 -2.98 2.16 -9.93
N LEU A 67 -2.12 1.29 -10.46
CA LEU A 67 -1.78 -0.02 -9.86
C LEU A 67 -1.24 0.11 -8.44
N ASN A 68 -0.58 1.22 -8.10
CA ASN A 68 -0.01 1.46 -6.78
C ASN A 68 -1.03 2.11 -5.85
N GLN A 69 -1.86 3.03 -6.38
CA GLN A 69 -2.85 3.76 -5.57
C GLN A 69 -4.05 2.90 -5.17
N GLY A 70 -4.49 1.99 -6.04
CA GLY A 70 -5.60 1.08 -5.74
C GLY A 70 -5.39 0.29 -4.45
N PRO A 71 -4.30 -0.49 -4.34
CA PRO A 71 -3.99 -1.26 -3.13
C PRO A 71 -3.92 -0.43 -1.84
N ILE A 72 -3.43 0.82 -1.89
CA ILE A 72 -3.40 1.70 -0.71
C ILE A 72 -4.80 1.83 -0.11
N VAL A 73 -5.79 2.22 -0.92
CA VAL A 73 -7.15 2.48 -0.45
C VAL A 73 -7.83 1.17 -0.02
N LEU A 74 -7.70 0.12 -0.85
CA LEU A 74 -8.32 -1.17 -0.58
C LEU A 74 -7.81 -1.80 0.73
N MET A 75 -6.51 -1.70 0.99
CA MET A 75 -5.90 -2.31 2.17
C MET A 75 -6.08 -1.46 3.43
N ILE A 76 -6.14 -0.13 3.33
CA ILE A 76 -6.58 0.70 4.45
C ILE A 76 -8.00 0.33 4.87
N GLU A 77 -8.92 0.20 3.91
CA GLU A 77 -10.31 -0.14 4.24
C GLU A 77 -10.44 -1.58 4.78
N ASN A 78 -9.69 -2.53 4.22
CA ASN A 78 -9.64 -3.89 4.78
C ASN A 78 -9.08 -3.91 6.21
N TYR A 79 -8.08 -3.09 6.52
CA TYR A 79 -7.58 -2.96 7.89
C TYR A 79 -8.63 -2.38 8.83
N ARG A 80 -9.35 -1.34 8.40
CA ARG A 80 -10.33 -0.63 9.25
C ARG A 80 -11.58 -1.45 9.53
N THR A 81 -12.13 -2.11 8.50
CA THR A 81 -13.45 -2.75 8.57
C THR A 81 -13.47 -4.16 7.97
N GLY A 82 -12.48 -4.50 7.14
CA GLY A 82 -12.48 -5.75 6.38
C GLY A 82 -13.49 -5.76 5.22
N LEU A 83 -14.05 -4.62 4.82
CA LEU A 83 -15.18 -4.54 3.88
C LEU A 83 -14.96 -5.32 2.58
N LEU A 84 -13.83 -5.10 1.90
CA LEU A 84 -13.58 -5.72 0.60
C LEU A 84 -13.39 -7.24 0.74
N TRP A 85 -12.68 -7.68 1.79
CA TRP A 85 -12.58 -9.10 2.11
C TRP A 85 -13.94 -9.72 2.46
N GLN A 86 -14.79 -9.02 3.20
CA GLN A 86 -16.15 -9.49 3.48
C GLN A 86 -16.97 -9.63 2.20
N TRP A 87 -16.89 -8.67 1.28
CA TRP A 87 -17.55 -8.77 -0.03
C TRP A 87 -17.03 -9.96 -0.84
N MET A 88 -15.72 -10.18 -0.88
CA MET A 88 -15.13 -11.32 -1.58
C MET A 88 -15.58 -12.65 -0.97
N ARG A 89 -15.61 -12.76 0.37
CA ARG A 89 -16.09 -13.96 1.09
C ARG A 89 -17.57 -14.21 0.87
N ASN A 90 -18.38 -13.18 0.70
CA ASN A 90 -19.80 -13.30 0.41
C ASN A 90 -20.11 -13.57 -1.07
N CYS A 91 -19.11 -13.55 -1.96
CA CYS A 91 -19.31 -13.83 -3.38
C CYS A 91 -19.35 -15.35 -3.64
N PRO A 92 -20.50 -15.92 -4.03
CA PRO A 92 -20.64 -17.37 -4.18
C PRO A 92 -19.72 -17.93 -5.27
N TYR A 93 -19.40 -17.15 -6.30
CA TYR A 93 -18.49 -17.56 -7.38
C TYR A 93 -17.05 -17.72 -6.89
N ILE A 94 -16.57 -16.79 -6.05
CA ILE A 94 -15.22 -16.85 -5.47
C ILE A 94 -15.12 -18.04 -4.51
N VAL A 95 -16.09 -18.17 -3.60
CA VAL A 95 -16.14 -19.26 -2.62
C VAL A 95 -16.20 -20.62 -3.31
N THR A 96 -17.06 -20.77 -4.33
CA THR A 96 -17.15 -22.01 -5.10
C THR A 96 -15.83 -22.32 -5.81
N GLY A 97 -15.19 -21.32 -6.42
CA GLY A 97 -13.90 -21.50 -7.08
C GLY A 97 -12.80 -21.97 -6.12
N LEU A 98 -12.72 -21.36 -4.94
CA LEU A 98 -11.74 -21.73 -3.92
C LEU A 98 -11.99 -23.13 -3.35
N ARG A 99 -13.25 -23.49 -3.07
CA ARG A 99 -13.59 -24.86 -2.63
C ARG A 99 -13.24 -25.91 -3.68
N ARG A 100 -13.41 -25.60 -4.97
CA ARG A 100 -12.98 -26.49 -6.07
C ARG A 100 -11.46 -26.60 -6.21
N ALA A 101 -10.72 -25.65 -5.65
CA ALA A 101 -9.27 -25.67 -5.56
C ALA A 101 -8.77 -26.19 -4.20
N ASP A 102 -9.61 -26.93 -3.47
CA ASP A 102 -9.32 -27.56 -2.17
C ASP A 102 -8.91 -26.61 -1.03
N PHE A 103 -9.20 -25.31 -1.15
CA PHE A 103 -9.07 -24.39 -0.02
C PHE A 103 -10.12 -24.72 1.05
N SER A 104 -9.72 -24.60 2.31
CA SER A 104 -10.59 -24.74 3.49
C SER A 104 -10.11 -23.81 4.62
N GLY A 105 -10.93 -23.65 5.67
CA GLY A 105 -10.58 -22.87 6.87
C GLY A 105 -11.20 -21.47 6.93
N GLY A 106 -10.76 -20.68 7.92
CA GLY A 106 -11.49 -19.51 8.43
C GLY A 106 -11.66 -18.31 7.49
N TRP A 107 -11.15 -18.36 6.26
CA TRP A 107 -11.44 -17.35 5.23
C TRP A 107 -12.64 -17.76 4.35
N LEU A 108 -12.98 -19.04 4.27
CA LEU A 108 -14.05 -19.64 3.45
C LEU A 108 -15.40 -19.82 4.16
#